data_AF-A0A1M4XWE5-F1
#
_entry.id   AF-A0A1M4XWE5-F1
#
_cell.length_a   1.000
_cell.length_b   1.000
_cell.length_c   1.000
_cell.angle_alpha   90.00
_cell.angle_beta   90.00
_cell.angle_gamma   90.00
#
_symmetry.space_group_name_H-M   'P 1'
#
loop_
_entity.id
_entity.type
_entity.pdbx_description
1 polymer ?
#
loop_
_entity_poly.entity_id
_entity_poly.type
_entity_poly.pdbx_seq_one_letter_code
_entity_poly.pdbx_strand_id
1 'polypeptide(L)'
;MGTKERDLAFWLFAVFISGAAVFGSMLLWLAALISALLFFYHFVIVRPRAVRESRKMGLETAVLVPLWSCAARLRLLLAGKKLAGWERAYEVHLSGAGKEIIPVLEKDLLNVAGTVKGLFFWETSFPVPSAIRKLVREKEKRNKAFWVKGRLPVPGTPLLPDPVDGKHVRYGAVVLD
;
A
#
# COMPACT_ATOMS: atom_id res chain seq x y z
N MET A 1 1.25 -8.63 -2.93
CA MET A 1 2.28 -7.59 -2.69
C MET A 1 2.57 -7.48 -1.20
N GLY A 2 3.78 -7.04 -0.84
CA GLY A 2 4.14 -6.71 0.54
C GLY A 2 3.51 -5.38 0.93
N THR A 3 2.93 -5.28 2.13
CA THR A 3 2.39 -4.01 2.63
C THR A 3 3.55 -3.14 3.10
N LYS A 4 3.68 -1.90 2.60
CA LYS A 4 4.85 -1.09 2.99
C LYS A 4 4.88 -0.74 4.48
N GLU A 5 3.74 -0.81 5.17
CA GLU A 5 3.69 -0.67 6.64
C GLU A 5 4.41 -1.81 7.35
N ARG A 6 4.20 -3.05 6.88
CA ARG A 6 4.94 -4.21 7.37
C ARG A 6 6.43 -4.05 7.10
N ASP A 7 6.78 -3.60 5.90
CA ASP A 7 8.19 -3.48 5.53
C ASP A 7 8.89 -2.40 6.36
N LEU A 8 8.21 -1.28 6.60
CA LEU A 8 8.68 -0.24 7.52
C LEU A 8 8.82 -0.78 8.96
N ALA A 9 7.85 -1.53 9.46
CA ALA A 9 7.91 -2.12 10.81
C ALA A 9 9.09 -3.09 10.94
N PHE A 10 9.37 -3.88 9.90
CA PHE A 10 10.55 -4.75 9.86
C PHE A 10 11.86 -3.97 9.89
N TRP A 11 11.99 -2.91 9.08
CA TRP A 11 13.20 -2.10 9.05
C TRP A 11 13.43 -1.34 10.36
N LEU A 12 12.36 -0.82 10.98
CA LEU A 12 12.44 -0.21 12.31
C LEU A 12 12.90 -1.23 13.34
N PHE A 13 12.36 -2.45 13.32
CA PHE A 13 12.82 -3.54 14.18
C PHE A 13 14.31 -3.81 13.99
N ALA A 14 14.77 -3.97 12.74
CA ALA A 14 16.17 -4.23 12.43
C ALA A 14 17.11 -3.12 12.93
N VAL A 15 16.75 -1.85 12.69
CA VAL A 15 17.54 -0.70 13.15
C VAL A 15 17.59 -0.64 14.68
N PHE A 16 16.45 -0.81 15.35
CA PHE A 16 16.39 -0.72 16.81
C PHE A 16 17.09 -1.89 17.49
N ILE A 17 16.97 -3.13 16.99
CA ILE A 17 17.65 -4.27 17.61
C ILE A 17 19.17 -4.20 17.41
N SER A 18 19.63 -3.79 16.22
CA SER A 18 21.06 -3.58 15.97
C SER A 18 21.60 -2.43 16.84
N GLY A 19 20.87 -1.32 16.94
CA GLY A 19 21.25 -0.21 17.82
C GLY A 19 21.26 -0.62 19.30
N ALA A 20 20.27 -1.39 19.75
CA ALA A 20 20.20 -1.88 21.11
C ALA A 20 21.39 -2.79 21.46
N ALA A 21 21.81 -3.64 20.53
CA ALA A 21 22.97 -4.51 20.70
C ALA A 21 24.29 -3.72 20.76
N VAL A 22 24.44 -2.66 19.97
CA VAL A 22 25.66 -1.82 19.94
C VAL A 22 25.74 -0.89 21.14
N PHE A 23 24.65 -0.23 21.52
CA PHE A 23 24.65 0.83 22.53
C PHE A 23 24.17 0.38 23.91
N GLY A 24 23.68 -0.86 24.06
CA GLY A 24 23.17 -1.38 25.34
C GLY A 24 21.93 -0.65 25.89
N SER A 25 21.22 0.10 25.05
CA SER A 25 20.11 0.96 25.49
C SER A 25 18.79 0.21 25.65
N MET A 26 18.20 0.27 26.85
CA MET A 26 16.88 -0.31 27.14
C MET A 26 15.75 0.31 26.31
N LEU A 27 15.86 1.61 25.98
CA LEU A 27 14.88 2.30 25.13
C LEU A 27 14.86 1.72 23.72
N LEU A 28 16.03 1.38 23.17
CA LEU A 28 16.13 0.76 21.84
C LEU A 28 15.58 -0.67 21.86
N TRP A 29 15.79 -1.43 22.94
CA TRP A 29 15.16 -2.74 23.12
C TRP A 29 13.62 -2.66 23.14
N LEU A 30 13.07 -1.67 23.86
CA LEU A 30 11.62 -1.46 23.91
C LEU A 30 11.08 -1.05 22.53
N ALA A 31 11.76 -0.15 21.83
CA ALA A 31 11.39 0.26 20.48
C ALA A 31 11.44 -0.91 19.47
N ALA A 32 12.44 -1.79 19.59
CA ALA A 32 12.53 -3.02 18.81
C ALA A 32 11.35 -3.95 19.09
N LEU A 33 11.02 -4.18 20.37
CA LEU A 33 9.88 -5.02 20.76
C LEU A 33 8.56 -4.48 20.19
N ILE A 34 8.31 -3.18 20.32
CA ILE A 34 7.12 -2.52 19.74
C ILE A 34 7.07 -2.73 18.22
N SER A 35 8.20 -2.55 17.53
CA SER A 35 8.28 -2.72 16.08
C SER A 35 8.01 -4.17 15.65
N ALA A 36 8.51 -5.15 16.41
CA ALA A 36 8.24 -6.57 16.19
C ALA A 36 6.75 -6.90 16.41
N LEU A 37 6.13 -6.37 17.48
CA LEU A 37 4.70 -6.55 17.74
C LEU A 37 3.84 -5.95 16.63
N LEU A 38 4.18 -4.76 16.13
CA LEU A 38 3.49 -4.12 15.01
C LEU A 38 3.62 -4.94 13.72
N PHE A 39 4.82 -5.45 13.44
CA PHE A 39 5.06 -6.33 12.29
C PHE A 39 4.18 -7.60 12.36
N PHE A 40 4.16 -8.26 13.52
CA PHE A 40 3.36 -9.46 13.74
C PHE A 40 1.86 -9.19 13.68
N TYR A 41 1.39 -8.12 14.33
CA TYR A 41 0.01 -7.66 14.28
C TYR A 41 -0.46 -7.44 12.83
N HIS A 42 0.37 -6.81 12.01
CA HIS A 42 0.02 -6.55 10.62
C HIS A 42 -0.05 -7.85 9.80
N PHE A 43 0.87 -8.78 10.02
CA PHE A 43 0.91 -10.05 9.30
C PHE A 43 -0.22 -11.01 9.70
N VAL A 44 -0.52 -11.12 10.99
CA VAL A 44 -1.47 -12.10 11.54
C VAL A 44 -2.90 -11.57 11.58
N ILE A 45 -3.08 -10.27 11.82
CA ILE A 45 -4.42 -9.69 12.03
C ILE A 45 -4.85 -8.84 10.84
N VAL A 46 -4.07 -7.81 10.49
CA VAL A 46 -4.49 -6.81 9.49
C VAL A 46 -4.65 -7.44 8.11
N ARG A 47 -3.65 -8.17 7.63
CA ARG A 47 -3.68 -8.74 6.28
C ARG A 47 -4.79 -9.80 6.10
N PRO A 48 -4.97 -10.81 6.99
CA PRO A 48 -6.05 -11.77 6.84
C PRO A 48 -7.44 -11.14 6.99
N ARG A 49 -7.57 -10.09 7.82
CA ARG A 49 -8.82 -9.32 7.92
C ARG A 49 -9.10 -8.54 6.64
N ALA A 50 -8.12 -7.85 6.08
CA ALA A 50 -8.23 -7.11 4.83
C ALA A 50 -8.67 -8.00 3.65
N VAL A 51 -8.09 -9.21 3.56
CA VAL A 51 -8.50 -10.20 2.55
C VAL A 51 -9.96 -10.59 2.75
N ARG A 52 -10.36 -10.98 3.97
CA ARG A 52 -11.75 -11.38 4.27
C ARG A 52 -12.75 -10.28 3.96
N GLU A 53 -12.47 -9.04 4.35
CA GLU A 53 -13.36 -7.91 4.09
C GLU A 53 -13.43 -7.58 2.59
N SER A 54 -12.31 -7.63 1.87
CA SER A 54 -12.29 -7.43 0.41
C SER A 54 -13.14 -8.49 -0.31
N ARG A 55 -13.07 -9.75 0.14
CA ARG A 55 -13.89 -10.84 -0.41
C ARG A 55 -15.38 -10.66 -0.12
N LYS A 56 -15.74 -10.16 1.07
CA LYS A 56 -17.14 -9.82 1.39
C LYS A 56 -17.69 -8.69 0.52
N MET A 57 -16.85 -7.78 0.05
CA MET A 57 -17.21 -6.73 -0.91
C MET A 57 -17.34 -7.26 -2.35
N GLY A 58 -17.13 -8.56 -2.57
CA GLY A 58 -17.19 -9.18 -3.89
C GLY A 58 -15.94 -8.95 -4.75
N LEU A 59 -14.82 -8.52 -4.16
CA LEU A 59 -13.56 -8.35 -4.89
C LEU A 59 -12.88 -9.70 -5.06
N GLU A 60 -12.48 -10.05 -6.28
CA GLU A 60 -11.91 -11.36 -6.61
C GLU A 60 -10.37 -11.33 -6.65
N THR A 61 -9.80 -10.25 -7.17
CA THR A 61 -8.36 -10.08 -7.41
C THR A 61 -7.78 -8.89 -6.63
N ALA A 62 -8.54 -7.81 -6.45
CA ALA A 62 -8.12 -6.69 -5.64
C ALA A 62 -8.34 -6.95 -4.15
N VAL A 63 -7.35 -6.59 -3.34
CA VAL A 63 -7.43 -6.63 -1.87
C VAL A 63 -7.13 -5.23 -1.36
N LEU A 64 -8.06 -4.66 -0.61
CA LEU A 64 -7.91 -3.36 0.03
C LEU A 64 -7.35 -3.54 1.43
N VAL A 65 -6.10 -3.15 1.62
CA VAL A 65 -5.47 -3.16 2.96
C VAL A 65 -5.66 -1.77 3.58
N PRO A 66 -6.32 -1.63 4.73
CA PRO A 66 -6.47 -0.34 5.38
C PRO A 66 -5.08 0.19 5.78
N LEU A 67 -4.84 1.47 5.49
CA LEU A 67 -3.61 2.18 5.78
C LEU A 67 -3.88 3.21 6.88
N TRP A 68 -2.95 3.36 7.82
CA TRP A 68 -3.10 4.36 8.87
C TRP A 68 -2.99 5.77 8.28
N SER A 69 -3.79 6.72 8.76
CA SER A 69 -3.81 8.09 8.23
C SER A 69 -2.44 8.77 8.32
N CYS A 70 -1.65 8.48 9.35
CA CYS A 70 -0.27 8.97 9.47
C CYS A 70 0.64 8.39 8.37
N ALA A 71 0.53 7.09 8.10
CA ALA A 71 1.28 6.43 7.02
C ALA A 71 0.86 6.95 5.64
N ALA A 72 -0.44 7.20 5.43
CA ALA A 72 -0.96 7.82 4.22
C ALA A 72 -0.36 9.22 3.99
N ARG A 73 -0.36 10.06 5.03
CA ARG A 73 0.25 11.41 4.99
C ARG A 73 1.75 11.34 4.70
N LEU A 74 2.47 10.43 5.36
CA LEU A 74 3.90 10.23 5.12
C LEU A 74 4.16 9.82 3.66
N ARG A 75 3.37 8.91 3.10
CA ARG A 75 3.49 8.50 1.68
C ARG A 75 3.24 9.67 0.73
N LEU A 76 2.22 10.49 0.99
CA LEU A 76 1.96 11.70 0.21
C LEU A 76 3.13 12.69 0.29
N LEU A 77 3.68 12.89 1.49
CA LEU A 77 4.83 13.76 1.73
C LEU A 77 6.06 13.27 0.95
N LEU A 78 6.38 11.97 1.04
CA LEU A 78 7.49 11.35 0.31
C LEU A 78 7.31 11.41 -1.20
N ALA A 79 6.06 11.42 -1.69
CA ALA A 79 5.75 11.61 -3.10
C ALA A 79 5.77 13.09 -3.54
N GLY A 80 5.93 14.04 -2.62
CA GLY A 80 5.83 15.47 -2.91
C GLY A 80 4.41 15.89 -3.33
N LYS A 81 3.37 15.17 -2.88
CA LYS A 81 1.97 15.39 -3.27
C LYS A 81 1.13 15.80 -2.07
N LYS A 82 0.08 16.57 -2.33
CA LYS A 82 -0.95 16.93 -1.35
C LYS A 82 -2.31 16.59 -1.95
N LEU A 83 -2.94 15.55 -1.43
CA LEU A 83 -4.31 15.16 -1.75
C LEU A 83 -5.17 15.38 -0.50
N ALA A 84 -6.32 16.01 -0.67
CA ALA A 84 -7.26 16.33 0.41
C ALA A 84 -8.62 15.64 0.18
N GLY A 85 -9.52 15.73 1.17
CA GLY A 85 -10.89 15.21 1.05
C GLY A 85 -11.00 13.70 1.21
N TRP A 86 -10.17 13.10 2.06
CA TRP A 86 -10.21 11.67 2.39
C TRP A 86 -10.16 11.48 3.91
N GLU A 87 -10.96 10.54 4.41
CA GLU A 87 -11.00 10.17 5.83
C GLU A 87 -10.29 8.83 6.09
N ARG A 88 -10.37 7.92 5.12
CA ARG A 88 -9.79 6.59 5.16
C ARG A 88 -8.78 6.44 4.04
N ALA A 89 -7.75 5.64 4.28
CA ALA A 89 -6.73 5.32 3.30
C ALA A 89 -6.60 3.81 3.15
N TYR A 90 -6.31 3.37 1.92
CA TYR A 90 -6.17 1.98 1.55
C TYR A 90 -4.96 1.80 0.66
N GLU A 91 -4.30 0.65 0.77
CA GLU A 91 -3.33 0.16 -0.19
C GLU A 91 -3.98 -0.95 -1.01
N VAL A 92 -3.93 -0.82 -2.34
CA VAL A 92 -4.47 -1.80 -3.27
C VAL A 92 -3.41 -2.88 -3.51
N HIS A 93 -3.75 -4.10 -3.17
CA HIS A 93 -2.94 -5.30 -3.39
C HIS A 93 -3.63 -6.22 -4.41
N LEU A 94 -2.83 -6.94 -5.19
CA LEU A 94 -3.33 -7.98 -6.09
C LEU A 94 -3.12 -9.35 -5.47
N SER A 95 -4.17 -10.16 -5.46
CA SER A 95 -4.16 -11.59 -5.18
C SER A 95 -4.17 -12.36 -6.50
N GLY A 96 -3.02 -12.44 -7.16
CA GLY A 96 -2.88 -13.12 -8.44
C GLY A 96 -1.73 -12.55 -9.27
N ALA A 97 -1.33 -13.29 -10.30
CA ALA A 97 -0.34 -12.87 -11.28
C ALA A 97 -0.82 -13.27 -12.68
N GLY A 98 -0.33 -12.57 -13.71
CA GLY A 98 -0.68 -12.82 -15.11
C GLY A 98 -1.50 -11.69 -15.76
N LYS A 99 -1.70 -11.79 -17.08
CA LYS A 99 -2.52 -10.82 -17.84
C LYS A 99 -4.00 -11.15 -17.79
N GLU A 100 -4.34 -12.41 -17.49
CA GLU A 100 -5.71 -12.91 -17.44
C GLU A 100 -6.53 -12.28 -16.31
N ILE A 101 -5.88 -11.75 -15.26
CA ILE A 101 -6.55 -11.05 -14.17
C ILE A 101 -7.00 -9.63 -14.54
N ILE A 102 -6.58 -9.06 -15.69
CA ILE A 102 -6.84 -7.66 -16.03
C ILE A 102 -8.34 -7.33 -16.11
N PRO A 103 -9.21 -8.13 -16.77
CA PRO A 103 -10.65 -7.84 -16.81
C PRO A 103 -11.30 -7.93 -15.44
N VAL A 104 -10.90 -8.91 -14.63
CA VAL A 104 -11.40 -9.09 -13.26
C VAL A 104 -10.94 -7.94 -12.36
N LEU A 105 -9.69 -7.50 -12.52
CA LEU A 105 -9.13 -6.35 -11.83
C LEU A 105 -9.84 -5.05 -12.22
N GLU A 106 -10.18 -4.86 -13.49
CA GLU A 106 -10.94 -3.69 -13.94
C GLU A 106 -12.32 -3.65 -13.28
N LYS A 107 -13.03 -4.79 -13.28
CA LYS A 107 -14.32 -4.95 -12.58
C LYS A 107 -14.19 -4.64 -11.09
N ASP A 108 -13.21 -5.22 -10.42
CA ASP A 108 -12.96 -5.00 -8.98
C ASP A 108 -12.71 -3.52 -8.68
N LEU A 109 -11.80 -2.87 -9.43
CA LEU A 109 -11.43 -1.47 -9.18
C LEU A 109 -12.57 -0.49 -9.51
N LEU A 110 -13.39 -0.79 -10.52
CA LEU A 110 -14.60 -0.01 -10.81
C LEU A 110 -15.65 -0.19 -9.71
N ASN A 111 -15.82 -1.41 -9.18
CA ASN A 111 -16.68 -1.67 -8.03
C ASN A 111 -16.22 -0.86 -6.81
N VAL A 112 -14.91 -0.88 -6.50
CA VAL A 112 -14.32 -0.06 -5.43
C VAL A 112 -14.59 1.43 -5.66
N ALA A 113 -14.39 1.93 -6.89
CA ALA A 113 -14.63 3.32 -7.23
C ALA A 113 -16.09 3.77 -7.02
N GLY A 114 -17.06 2.86 -7.15
CA GLY A 114 -18.47 3.13 -6.93
C GLY A 114 -18.96 2.93 -5.49
N THR A 115 -18.23 2.19 -4.66
CA THR A 115 -18.74 1.73 -3.35
C THR A 115 -17.93 2.22 -2.16
N VAL A 116 -16.63 2.44 -2.31
CA VAL A 116 -15.74 2.77 -1.19
C VAL A 116 -15.10 4.14 -1.39
N LYS A 117 -15.34 5.03 -0.43
CA LYS A 117 -14.71 6.35 -0.37
C LYS A 117 -13.38 6.30 0.38
N GLY A 118 -12.43 7.11 -0.05
CA GLY A 118 -11.13 7.22 0.59
C GLY A 118 -9.97 7.50 -0.36
N LEU A 119 -8.77 7.44 0.18
CA LEU A 119 -7.51 7.55 -0.53
C LEU A 119 -6.94 6.17 -0.83
N PHE A 120 -6.75 5.85 -2.11
CA PHE A 120 -6.27 4.55 -2.54
C PHE A 120 -4.87 4.69 -3.11
N PHE A 121 -3.89 4.07 -2.47
CA PHE A 121 -2.53 3.94 -2.98
C PHE A 121 -2.40 2.66 -3.79
N TRP A 122 -1.69 2.73 -4.90
CA TRP A 122 -1.36 1.55 -5.68
C TRP A 122 0.04 1.68 -6.27
N GLU A 123 0.84 0.62 -6.10
CA GLU A 123 2.16 0.49 -6.71
C GLU A 123 2.20 -0.84 -7.46
N THR A 124 2.53 -0.78 -8.74
CA THR A 124 2.46 -1.95 -9.61
C THR A 124 3.35 -1.83 -10.84
N SER A 125 3.88 -2.97 -11.29
CA SER A 125 4.44 -3.16 -12.64
C SER A 125 3.41 -3.73 -13.60
N PHE A 126 2.24 -4.16 -13.10
CA PHE A 126 1.17 -4.68 -13.93
C PHE A 126 0.53 -3.55 -14.76
N PRO A 127 0.08 -3.85 -15.99
CA PRO A 127 -0.64 -2.89 -16.80
C PRO A 127 -1.94 -2.46 -16.11
N VAL A 128 -2.11 -1.15 -15.94
CA VAL A 128 -3.34 -0.59 -15.38
C VAL A 128 -4.46 -0.63 -16.43
N PRO A 129 -5.66 -1.15 -16.09
CA PRO A 129 -6.79 -1.19 -17.01
C PRO A 129 -7.14 0.19 -17.58
N SER A 130 -7.72 0.21 -18.78
CA SER A 130 -7.92 1.46 -19.53
C SER A 130 -8.93 2.39 -18.85
N ALA A 131 -10.02 1.86 -18.28
CA ALA A 131 -11.00 2.67 -17.56
C ALA A 131 -10.39 3.31 -16.30
N ILE A 132 -9.56 2.55 -15.57
CA ILE A 132 -8.88 3.05 -14.38
C ILE A 132 -7.87 4.15 -14.74
N ARG A 133 -7.13 4.01 -15.85
CA ARG A 133 -6.26 5.09 -16.33
C ARG A 133 -7.04 6.37 -16.67
N LYS A 134 -8.23 6.24 -17.28
CA LYS A 134 -9.10 7.39 -17.56
C LYS A 134 -9.57 8.05 -16.26
N LEU A 135 -10.07 7.25 -15.31
CA LEU A 135 -10.49 7.71 -13.99
C LEU A 135 -9.38 8.48 -13.25
N VAL A 136 -8.17 7.92 -13.22
CA VAL A 136 -7.01 8.57 -12.57
C VAL A 136 -6.70 9.91 -13.23
N ARG A 137 -6.70 10.00 -14.57
CA ARG A 137 -6.46 11.26 -15.29
C ARG A 137 -7.54 12.30 -15.02
N GLU A 138 -8.81 11.89 -14.94
CA GLU A 138 -9.92 12.79 -14.61
C GLU A 138 -9.80 13.34 -13.18
N LYS A 139 -9.45 12.48 -12.22
CA LYS A 139 -9.20 12.89 -10.83
C LYS A 139 -7.92 13.72 -10.69
N GLU A 140 -6.89 13.45 -11.47
CA GLU A 140 -5.65 14.23 -11.52
C GLU A 140 -5.90 15.68 -11.95
N LYS A 141 -6.77 15.90 -12.96
CA LYS A 141 -7.20 17.26 -13.35
C LYS A 141 -7.85 18.06 -12.21
N ARG A 142 -8.42 17.35 -11.21
CA ARG A 142 -9.04 17.94 -10.01
C ARG A 142 -8.09 17.95 -8.80
N ASN A 143 -6.80 17.67 -9.01
CA ASN A 143 -5.80 17.49 -7.95
C ASN A 143 -6.20 16.42 -6.90
N LYS A 144 -6.91 15.38 -7.34
CA LYS A 144 -7.36 14.24 -6.52
C LYS A 144 -6.63 12.93 -6.84
N ALA A 145 -5.68 12.94 -7.77
CA ALA A 145 -4.88 11.77 -8.09
C ALA A 145 -3.50 12.13 -8.61
N PHE A 146 -2.60 11.16 -8.59
CA PHE A 146 -1.32 11.21 -9.31
C PHE A 146 -0.91 9.79 -9.72
N TRP A 147 -0.14 9.68 -10.81
CA TRP A 147 0.41 8.40 -11.27
C TRP A 147 1.82 8.59 -11.86
N VAL A 148 2.84 8.19 -11.11
CA VAL A 148 4.25 8.53 -11.39
C VAL A 148 5.06 7.27 -11.66
N LYS A 149 6.08 7.38 -12.52
CA LYS A 149 7.04 6.29 -12.78
C LYS A 149 8.00 6.13 -11.60
N GLY A 150 8.39 4.89 -11.31
CA GLY A 150 9.30 4.54 -10.23
C GLY A 150 8.58 3.90 -9.06
N ARG A 151 9.26 3.86 -7.92
CA ARG A 151 8.75 3.31 -6.65
C ARG A 151 8.69 4.43 -5.61
N LEU A 152 7.78 4.34 -4.63
CA LEU A 152 7.98 5.18 -3.45
C LEU A 152 9.33 4.84 -2.80
N PRO A 153 10.04 5.83 -2.22
CA PRO A 153 11.32 5.65 -1.54
C PRO A 153 11.13 4.98 -0.17
N VAL A 154 10.52 3.80 -0.15
CA VAL A 154 10.37 2.95 1.02
C VAL A 154 11.06 1.62 0.70
N PRO A 155 12.08 1.22 1.46
CA PRO A 155 12.79 -0.02 1.20
C PRO A 155 11.85 -1.21 1.41
N GLY A 156 11.84 -2.15 0.46
CA GLY A 156 11.12 -3.41 0.61
C GLY A 156 11.75 -4.30 1.68
N THR A 157 11.00 -5.25 2.23
CA THR A 157 11.58 -6.28 3.12
C THR A 157 12.55 -7.19 2.35
N PRO A 158 13.79 -7.39 2.85
CA PRO A 158 14.82 -8.16 2.14
C PRO A 158 14.50 -9.67 1.99
N LEU A 159 13.52 -10.18 2.74
CA LEU A 159 13.19 -11.61 2.80
C LEU A 159 11.97 -12.01 1.96
N LEU A 160 11.34 -11.06 1.27
CA LEU A 160 10.16 -11.35 0.46
C LEU A 160 10.41 -10.94 -0.98
N PRO A 161 10.11 -11.82 -1.95
CA PRO A 161 10.27 -11.50 -3.36
C PRO A 161 9.47 -10.24 -3.64
N ASP A 162 10.18 -9.22 -4.12
CA ASP A 162 9.58 -7.96 -4.48
C ASP A 162 8.80 -8.21 -5.79
N PRO A 163 7.46 -8.23 -5.74
CA PRO A 163 6.66 -8.76 -6.84
C PRO A 163 6.54 -7.78 -8.01
N VAL A 164 7.35 -6.72 -8.02
CA VAL A 164 7.22 -5.56 -8.90
C VAL A 164 8.50 -5.43 -9.71
N ASP A 165 8.49 -5.74 -11.00
CA ASP A 165 9.67 -5.59 -11.86
C ASP A 165 10.12 -4.13 -11.92
N GLY A 166 11.33 -3.85 -11.41
CA GLY A 166 11.91 -2.53 -11.21
C GLY A 166 11.87 -1.62 -12.45
N LYS A 167 11.91 -2.19 -13.66
CA LYS A 167 11.98 -1.41 -14.91
C LYS A 167 10.67 -0.70 -15.28
N HIS A 168 9.53 -1.20 -14.82
CA HIS A 168 8.22 -0.69 -15.23
C HIS A 168 7.29 -0.34 -14.07
N VAL A 169 7.84 -0.21 -12.85
CA VAL A 169 7.02 0.16 -11.69
C VAL A 169 6.47 1.57 -11.85
N ARG A 170 5.19 1.68 -11.52
CA ARG A 170 4.53 2.95 -11.28
C ARG A 170 3.88 2.91 -9.92
N TYR A 171 3.80 4.06 -9.30
CA TYR A 171 3.03 4.25 -8.09
C TYR A 171 2.13 5.46 -8.24
N GLY A 172 1.03 5.44 -7.51
CA GLY A 172 0.11 6.55 -7.49
C GLY A 172 -0.87 6.46 -6.36
N ALA A 173 -1.68 7.51 -6.26
CA ALA A 173 -2.82 7.51 -5.38
C ALA A 173 -4.00 8.22 -6.03
N VAL A 174 -5.22 7.84 -5.64
CA VAL A 174 -6.46 8.46 -6.07
C VAL A 174 -7.41 8.63 -4.89
N VAL A 175 -8.05 9.79 -4.80
CA VAL A 175 -9.16 10.06 -3.89
C VAL A 175 -10.47 9.73 -4.60
N LEU A 176 -11.26 8.86 -3.97
CA LEU A 176 -12.61 8.51 -4.38
C LEU A 176 -13.58 9.08 -3.34
N ASP A 177 -14.60 9.78 -3.84
CA ASP A 177 -15.52 10.67 -3.11
C ASP A 177 -16.96 10.41 -3.54
#